data_AF-A0A954B4R8-F1
#
_entry.id   AF-A0A954B4R8-F1
#
_cell.length_a   1.000
_cell.length_b   1.000
_cell.length_c   1.000
_cell.angle_alpha   90.00
_cell.angle_beta   90.00
_cell.angle_gamma   90.00
#
_symmetry.space_group_name_H-M   'P 1'
#
loop_
_entity.id
_entity.type
_entity.pdbx_description
1 polymer ?
#
loop_
_entity_poly.entity_id
_entity_poly.type
_entity_poly.pdbx_seq_one_letter_code
_entity_poly.pdbx_strand_id
1 'polypeptide(L)'
;SFVFHSHQRHADWLHILGGRGLTRIGDATREVGPGDFMGFATPSAPHLLRNTFEEECVYLMGGEDRPIDVVSYPDLDKRYLLMQTEKGTEFYELGEPTKPLAKPD
;
A
#
# COMPACT_ATOMS: atom_id res chain seq x y z
N SER A 1 1.03 0.22 -8.46
CA SER A 1 0.25 0.76 -7.34
C SER A 1 0.17 2.28 -7.51
N PHE A 2 -0.63 2.98 -6.71
CA PHE A 2 -0.95 4.39 -6.96
C PHE A 2 0.11 5.36 -6.40
N VAL A 3 0.41 5.28 -5.11
CA VAL A 3 1.37 6.15 -4.38
C VAL A 3 2.26 5.26 -3.51
N PHE A 4 3.45 5.72 -3.10
CA PHE A 4 4.30 4.98 -2.18
C PHE A 4 3.62 4.82 -0.82
N HIS A 5 3.24 3.58 -0.48
CA HIS A 5 2.37 3.31 0.65
C HIS A 5 2.66 1.96 1.29
N SER A 6 2.23 1.78 2.54
CA SER A 6 2.28 0.52 3.28
C SER A 6 0.97 0.27 4.00
N HIS A 7 0.59 -1.00 4.10
CA HIS A 7 -0.59 -1.50 4.78
C HIS A 7 -0.22 -2.15 6.11
N GLN A 8 -1.02 -1.91 7.15
CA GLN A 8 -0.82 -2.54 8.46
C GLN A 8 -1.61 -3.85 8.60
N ARG A 9 -2.70 -4.02 7.84
CA ARG A 9 -3.65 -5.11 8.00
C ARG A 9 -4.07 -5.78 6.70
N HIS A 10 -3.96 -5.12 5.54
CA HIS A 10 -4.26 -5.73 4.25
C HIS A 10 -2.98 -6.18 3.56
N ALA A 11 -2.84 -7.48 3.30
CA ALA A 11 -1.81 -7.94 2.38
C ALA A 11 -2.23 -7.64 0.94
N ASP A 12 -1.28 -7.24 0.10
CA ASP A 12 -1.49 -7.02 -1.33
C ASP A 12 -0.38 -7.68 -2.16
N TRP A 13 -0.64 -7.84 -3.46
CA TRP A 13 0.28 -8.47 -4.40
C TRP A 13 0.08 -7.97 -5.82
N LEU A 14 1.14 -8.14 -6.61
CA LEU A 14 1.25 -7.76 -8.02
C LEU A 14 1.86 -8.92 -8.81
N HIS A 15 1.32 -9.20 -9.99
CA HIS A 15 1.91 -10.13 -10.96
C HIS A 15 1.98 -9.48 -12.34
N ILE A 16 3.17 -9.35 -12.91
CA ILE A 16 3.36 -8.66 -14.19
C ILE A 16 3.04 -9.61 -15.35
N LEU A 17 2.14 -9.19 -16.24
CA LEU A 17 1.72 -9.94 -17.43
C LEU A 17 2.46 -9.50 -18.69
N GLY A 18 2.79 -8.21 -18.81
CA GLY A 18 3.36 -7.64 -20.03
C GLY A 18 4.03 -6.28 -19.77
N GLY A 19 4.97 -5.91 -20.64
CA GLY A 19 5.77 -4.69 -20.50
C GLY A 19 6.73 -4.73 -19.31
N ARG A 20 7.17 -3.56 -18.86
CA ARG A 20 8.11 -3.40 -17.74
C ARG A 20 7.73 -2.22 -16.85
N GLY A 21 8.15 -2.28 -15.58
CA GLY A 21 7.93 -1.22 -14.61
C GLY A 21 9.09 -1.10 -13.63
N LEU A 22 9.12 -0.02 -12.86
CA LEU A 22 10.02 0.16 -11.74
C LEU A 22 9.23 0.01 -10.44
N THR A 23 9.63 -0.96 -9.61
CA THR A 23 9.10 -1.13 -8.26
C THR A 23 10.07 -0.55 -7.24
N ARG A 24 9.59 0.29 -6.34
CA ARG A 24 10.29 0.73 -5.13
C ARG A 24 9.70 -0.05 -3.95
N ILE A 25 10.53 -0.73 -3.18
CA ILE A 25 10.14 -1.46 -1.96
C ILE A 25 11.10 -1.05 -0.85
N GLY A 26 10.61 -0.32 0.15
CA GLY A 26 11.44 0.39 1.11
C GLY A 26 12.41 1.34 0.39
N ASP A 27 13.71 1.11 0.58
CA ASP A 27 14.77 1.92 -0.01
C ASP A 27 15.32 1.36 -1.33
N ALA A 28 14.85 0.18 -1.75
CA ALA A 28 15.33 -0.47 -2.96
C ALA A 28 14.40 -0.19 -4.15
N THR A 29 15.00 0.13 -5.30
CA THR A 29 14.29 0.22 -6.58
C THR A 29 14.78 -0.87 -7.52
N ARG A 30 13.87 -1.55 -8.20
CA ARG A 30 14.16 -2.65 -9.14
C ARG A 30 13.27 -2.53 -10.37
N GLU A 31 13.80 -2.86 -11.53
CA GLU A 31 12.97 -3.11 -12.71
C GLU A 31 12.27 -4.47 -12.57
N VAL A 32 11.02 -4.54 -13.03
CA VAL A 32 10.21 -5.75 -13.09
C VAL A 32 9.63 -5.93 -14.49
N GLY A 33 9.47 -7.19 -14.90
CA GLY A 33 8.96 -7.59 -16.20
C GLY A 33 8.04 -8.81 -16.13
N PRO A 34 7.59 -9.35 -17.27
CA PRO A 34 6.58 -10.40 -17.32
C PRO A 34 7.00 -11.65 -16.56
N GLY A 35 6.10 -12.16 -15.72
CA GLY A 35 6.36 -13.30 -14.84
C GLY A 35 6.80 -12.92 -13.43
N ASP A 36 7.26 -11.68 -13.20
CA ASP A 36 7.63 -11.25 -11.85
C ASP A 36 6.40 -11.17 -10.95
N PHE A 37 6.58 -11.60 -9.69
CA PHE A 37 5.58 -11.54 -8.64
C PHE A 37 6.13 -10.77 -7.45
N MET A 38 5.33 -9.87 -6.91
CA MET A 38 5.63 -9.13 -5.69
C MET A 38 4.48 -9.34 -4.71
N GLY A 39 4.77 -9.81 -3.51
CA GLY A 39 3.80 -9.94 -2.43
C GLY A 39 4.23 -9.11 -1.24
N PHE A 40 3.27 -8.47 -0.59
CA PHE A 40 3.50 -7.54 0.51
C PHE A 40 2.71 -8.02 1.74
N ALA A 41 3.36 -8.85 2.56
CA ALA A 41 2.77 -9.33 3.82
C ALA A 41 2.63 -8.18 4.84
N THR A 42 1.66 -8.28 5.76
CA THR A 42 1.39 -7.24 6.75
C THR A 42 2.18 -7.44 8.05
N PRO A 43 2.70 -6.36 8.67
CA PRO A 43 2.79 -4.98 8.17
C PRO A 43 3.72 -4.90 6.96
N SER A 44 3.27 -4.28 5.87
CA SER A 44 4.03 -4.30 4.63
C SER A 44 5.14 -3.28 4.61
N ALA A 45 6.24 -3.63 3.93
CA ALA A 45 7.21 -2.65 3.50
C ALA A 45 6.51 -1.64 2.57
N PRO A 46 6.78 -0.33 2.72
CA PRO A 46 6.24 0.66 1.79
C PRO A 46 6.66 0.34 0.36
N HIS A 47 5.72 0.43 -0.57
CA HIS A 47 5.98 0.03 -1.94
C HIS A 47 5.24 0.89 -2.97
N LEU A 48 5.81 0.96 -4.17
CA LEU A 48 5.30 1.68 -5.33
C LEU A 48 5.69 0.94 -6.61
N LEU A 49 4.74 0.64 -7.49
CA LEU A 49 5.03 0.26 -8.88
C LEU A 49 4.70 1.43 -9.79
N ARG A 50 5.69 1.89 -10.58
CA ARG A 50 5.55 2.97 -11.56
C ARG A 50 6.00 2.50 -12.94
N ASN A 51 5.21 2.82 -13.97
CA ASN A 51 5.67 2.71 -15.35
C ASN A 51 6.30 4.04 -15.80
N THR A 52 7.59 4.01 -16.14
CA THR A 52 8.34 5.17 -16.68
C THR A 52 8.79 4.94 -18.12
N PHE A 53 8.21 3.96 -18.80
CA PHE A 53 8.60 3.54 -20.14
C PHE A 53 7.51 3.87 -21.15
N GLU A 54 7.81 3.69 -22.43
CA GLU A 54 6.91 4.04 -23.55
C GLU A 54 5.78 3.01 -23.75
N GLU A 55 6.04 1.75 -23.40
CA GLU A 55 5.07 0.66 -23.53
C GLU A 55 4.21 0.51 -22.27
N GLU A 56 3.01 -0.06 -22.42
CA GLU A 56 2.13 -0.34 -21.29
C GLU A 56 2.71 -1.46 -20.39
N CYS A 57 2.69 -1.23 -19.08
CA CYS A 57 2.95 -2.26 -18.08
C CYS A 57 1.61 -2.87 -17.66
N VAL A 58 1.34 -4.09 -18.12
CA VAL A 58 0.09 -4.83 -17.82
C VAL A 58 0.35 -5.79 -16.67
N TYR A 59 -0.49 -5.76 -15.64
CA TYR A 59 -0.33 -6.58 -14.45
C TYR A 59 -1.67 -6.97 -13.82
N LEU A 60 -1.67 -8.06 -13.07
CA LEU A 60 -2.71 -8.39 -12.11
C LEU A 60 -2.35 -7.81 -10.75
N MET A 61 -3.36 -7.36 -10.03
CA MET A 61 -3.26 -6.94 -8.65
C MET A 61 -4.34 -7.63 -7.86
N GLY A 62 -4.02 -8.00 -6.63
CA GLY A 62 -5.01 -8.44 -5.68
C GLY A 62 -4.52 -8.21 -4.26
N GLY A 63 -5.40 -8.45 -3.31
CA GLY A 63 -5.10 -8.28 -1.91
C GLY A 63 -6.28 -8.69 -1.06
N GLU A 64 -6.15 -8.47 0.23
CA GLU A 64 -7.22 -8.67 1.19
C GLU A 64 -8.20 -7.50 1.16
N ASP A 65 -9.49 -7.82 1.29
CA ASP A 65 -10.56 -6.85 1.49
C ASP A 65 -11.08 -7.00 2.92
N ARG A 66 -10.39 -6.37 3.88
CA ARG A 66 -10.84 -6.34 5.27
C ARG A 66 -11.61 -5.06 5.56
N PRO A 67 -12.53 -5.07 6.55
CA PRO A 67 -13.31 -3.88 6.87
C PRO A 67 -12.47 -2.69 7.39
N ILE A 68 -11.27 -2.93 7.92
CA ILE A 68 -10.43 -1.92 8.55
C ILE A 68 -8.95 -2.15 8.21
N ASP A 69 -8.27 -1.06 7.84
CA ASP A 69 -6.81 -1.00 7.72
C ASP A 69 -6.25 0.33 8.21
N VAL A 70 -4.94 0.36 8.45
CA VAL A 70 -4.17 1.60 8.55
C VAL A 70 -3.18 1.64 7.40
N VAL A 71 -3.35 2.60 6.51
CA VAL A 71 -2.39 2.87 5.42
C VAL A 71 -1.46 4.00 5.84
N SER A 72 -0.18 3.89 5.50
CA SER A 72 0.80 4.97 5.67
C SER A 72 1.36 5.35 4.32
N TYR A 73 1.56 6.65 4.08
CA TYR A 73 2.19 7.23 2.91
C TYR A 73 3.48 7.95 3.35
N PRO A 74 4.62 7.24 3.43
CA PRO A 74 5.82 7.78 4.06
C PRO A 74 6.35 9.06 3.41
N ASP A 75 6.35 9.11 2.07
CA ASP A 75 6.83 10.28 1.33
C ASP A 75 5.93 11.52 1.51
N LEU A 76 4.70 11.34 2.01
CA LEU A 76 3.75 12.43 2.28
C LEU A 76 3.66 12.79 3.76
N ASP A 77 4.32 12.02 4.64
CA ASP A 77 4.14 12.09 6.09
C ASP A 77 2.66 12.02 6.51
N LYS A 78 1.91 11.11 5.88
CA LYS A 78 0.47 10.90 6.15
C LYS A 78 0.16 9.48 6.54
N ARG A 79 -0.83 9.32 7.40
CA ARG A 79 -1.41 8.03 7.79
C ARG A 79 -2.92 8.14 7.84
N TYR A 80 -3.61 7.10 7.37
CA TYR A 80 -5.07 7.07 7.37
C TYR A 80 -5.57 5.75 7.95
N LEU A 81 -6.65 5.82 8.71
CA LEU A 81 -7.53 4.70 8.95
C LEU A 81 -8.45 4.55 7.73
N LEU A 82 -8.43 3.38 7.12
CA LEU A 82 -9.40 2.99 6.10
C LEU A 82 -10.50 2.20 6.79
N MET A 83 -11.74 2.53 6.47
CA MET A 83 -12.91 1.84 6.98
C MET A 83 -13.88 1.57 5.84
N GLN A 84 -14.25 0.30 5.66
CA GLN A 84 -15.34 -0.06 4.75
C GLN A 84 -16.67 0.26 5.41
N THR A 85 -17.50 1.01 4.71
CA THR A 85 -18.85 1.38 5.14
C THR A 85 -19.86 1.03 4.05
N GLU A 86 -21.14 1.19 4.32
CA GLU A 86 -22.19 1.06 3.31
C GLU A 86 -22.04 2.03 2.12
N LYS A 87 -21.26 3.12 2.30
CA LYS A 87 -20.97 4.11 1.26
C LYS A 87 -19.67 3.81 0.48
N GLY A 88 -18.99 2.72 0.82
CA GLY A 88 -17.66 2.37 0.31
C GLY A 88 -16.54 2.70 1.30
N THR A 89 -15.30 2.67 0.82
CA THR A 89 -14.11 2.91 1.63
C THR A 89 -13.98 4.38 2.01
N GLU A 90 -13.98 4.66 3.30
CA GLU A 90 -13.76 5.99 3.87
C GLU A 90 -12.35 6.09 4.47
N PHE A 91 -11.75 7.28 4.38
CA PHE A 91 -10.38 7.54 4.84
C PHE A 91 -10.41 8.61 5.93
N TYR A 92 -9.84 8.27 7.09
CA TYR A 92 -9.74 9.15 8.24
C TYR A 92 -8.28 9.43 8.55
N GLU A 93 -7.84 10.67 8.39
CA GLU A 93 -6.45 11.05 8.66
C GLU A 93 -6.13 10.85 10.15
N LEU A 94 -5.05 10.12 10.43
CA LEU A 94 -4.57 9.88 11.78
C LEU A 94 -3.62 10.99 12.19
N GLY A 95 -3.94 11.67 13.28
CA GLY A 95 -3.08 12.66 13.91
C GLY A 95 -2.24 12.08 15.04
N GLU A 96 -1.76 12.98 15.90
CA GLU A 96 -0.99 12.63 17.09
C GLU A 96 -1.75 11.65 18.00
N PRO A 97 -1.08 10.63 18.55
CA PRO A 97 -1.71 9.67 19.44
C PRO A 97 -2.15 10.38 20.73
N THR A 98 -3.39 10.11 21.14
CA THR A 98 -3.92 10.57 22.43
C THR A 98 -4.09 9.38 23.38
N LYS A 99 -3.97 9.64 24.67
CA LYS A 99 -4.32 8.69 25.73
C LYS A 99 -5.59 9.21 26.40
N PRO A 100 -6.78 8.86 25.88
CA PRO A 100 -8.04 9.45 26.34
C PRO A 100 -8.39 9.07 27.79
N LEU A 101 -7.76 8.01 28.31
CA LEU A 101 -7.92 7.56 29.69
C LEU A 101 -6.53 7.51 30.32
N ALA A 102 -6.34 8.19 31.44
CA ALA A 102 -5.16 7.99 32.29
C ALA A 102 -5.24 6.60 32.94
N LYS A 103 -4.09 6.00 33.27
CA LYS A 103 -4.11 4.85 34.19
C LYS A 103 -4.73 5.33 35.51
N PRO A 104 -5.67 4.60 36.12
CA PRO A 104 -6.08 4.90 37.48
C PRO A 104 -4.84 4.84 38.38
N ASP A 105 -4.76 5.78 39.32
CA ASP A 105 -3.71 5.88 40.33
C ASP A 105 -3.57 4.58 41.16
#